data_AF-A0AAU2DCB7-F1
#
_entry.id   AF-A0AAU2DCB7-F1
#
_cell.length_a   1.000
_cell.length_b   1.000
_cell.length_c   1.000
_cell.angle_alpha   90.00
_cell.angle_beta   90.00
_cell.angle_gamma   90.00
#
_symmetry.space_group_name_H-M   'P 1'
#
loop_
_entity.id
_entity.type
_entity.pdbx_description
1 polymer ?
#
loop_
_entity_poly.entity_id
_entity_poly.type
_entity_poly.pdbx_seq_one_letter_code
_entity_poly.pdbx_strand_id
1 'polypeptide(L)'
;MPAAFHVLTTGYAHDRVAGTVTLLTEDDTVAVVDPGMVADRRLILGPLAELGIEPREVTDVVFSHHHPDHTLNAALFPKARFHDHMAVYRDDIWEDRDADGYAISPSITLMTTPGHTPEDISTLATTDQGLVVLTHLWWSAEGPADDPFAPDRDQLRAAREKVLALNPALIVPGHGAPFAPSPTTPI
;
A
#
# COMPACT_ATOMS: atom_id res chain seq x y z
N MET A 1 -1.12 -17.25 -10.30
CA MET A 1 0.10 -17.76 -9.62
C MET A 1 0.29 -16.89 -8.38
N PRO A 2 1.05 -17.27 -7.32
CA PRO A 2 1.29 -16.31 -6.24
C PRO A 2 1.86 -15.01 -6.80
N ALA A 3 1.43 -13.88 -6.24
CA ALA A 3 1.91 -12.56 -6.66
C ALA A 3 3.40 -12.41 -6.28
N ALA A 4 4.19 -11.77 -7.14
CA ALA A 4 5.51 -11.28 -6.76
C ALA A 4 5.37 -9.94 -6.05
N PHE A 5 6.26 -9.69 -5.08
CA PHE A 5 6.24 -8.52 -4.21
C PHE A 5 7.65 -7.91 -4.15
N HIS A 6 7.74 -6.59 -4.37
CA HIS A 6 8.98 -5.84 -4.32
C HIS A 6 8.78 -4.48 -3.66
N VAL A 7 9.57 -4.15 -2.64
CA VAL A 7 9.67 -2.77 -2.15
C VAL A 7 10.55 -1.98 -3.13
N LEU A 8 9.98 -0.97 -3.78
CA LEU A 8 10.73 -0.08 -4.67
C LEU A 8 11.51 0.94 -3.84
N THR A 9 10.88 1.51 -2.81
CA THR A 9 11.57 2.38 -1.86
C THR A 9 10.93 2.33 -0.48
N THR A 10 11.77 2.41 0.55
CA THR A 10 11.34 2.42 1.96
C THR A 10 11.02 3.85 2.39
N GLY A 11 9.81 4.04 2.91
CA GLY A 11 9.33 5.31 3.43
C GLY A 11 9.99 5.70 4.76
N TYR A 12 9.68 6.91 5.22
CA TYR A 12 10.17 7.47 6.48
C TYR A 12 9.29 8.63 6.94
N ALA A 13 9.20 8.85 8.25
CA ALA A 13 8.47 9.95 8.86
C ALA A 13 9.26 10.50 10.06
N HIS A 14 10.09 11.51 9.80
CA HIS A 14 10.87 12.26 10.80
C HIS A 14 10.84 13.76 10.43
N ASP A 15 11.98 14.45 10.34
CA ASP A 15 12.12 15.78 9.73
C ASP A 15 11.62 15.89 8.27
N ARG A 16 11.46 14.75 7.59
CA ARG A 16 10.91 14.62 6.22
C ARG A 16 9.93 13.45 6.19
N VAL A 17 9.10 13.41 5.16
CA VAL A 17 8.10 12.35 4.99
C VAL A 17 8.12 11.77 3.58
N ALA A 18 8.00 10.44 3.49
CA ALA A 18 7.80 9.68 2.25
C ALA A 18 7.07 8.37 2.56
N GLY A 19 6.15 7.96 1.69
CA GLY A 19 5.51 6.66 1.72
C GLY A 19 6.44 5.52 1.32
N THR A 20 6.20 4.32 1.85
CA THR A 20 6.82 3.08 1.34
C THR A 20 6.15 2.67 0.04
N VAL A 21 6.89 2.74 -1.07
CA VAL A 21 6.37 2.41 -2.39
C VAL A 21 6.65 0.96 -2.71
N THR A 22 5.63 0.24 -3.13
CA THR A 22 5.71 -1.20 -3.42
C THR A 22 5.21 -1.50 -4.83
N LEU A 23 5.79 -2.53 -5.44
CA LEU A 23 5.31 -3.18 -6.66
C LEU A 23 4.78 -4.58 -6.34
N LEU A 24 3.61 -4.88 -6.90
CA LEU A 24 3.02 -6.22 -6.95
C LEU A 24 2.82 -6.64 -8.40
N THR A 25 3.15 -7.89 -8.75
CA THR A 25 2.88 -8.41 -10.09
C THR A 25 2.24 -9.80 -10.06
N GLU A 26 1.20 -10.01 -10.86
CA GLU A 26 0.58 -11.32 -11.10
C GLU A 26 0.01 -11.38 -12.53
N ASP A 27 0.51 -12.32 -13.34
CA ASP A 27 0.12 -12.46 -14.74
C ASP A 27 0.25 -11.11 -15.50
N ASP A 28 -0.87 -10.54 -15.98
CA ASP A 28 -0.89 -9.24 -16.67
C ASP A 28 -1.01 -8.04 -15.70
N THR A 29 -1.16 -8.29 -14.39
CA THR A 29 -1.31 -7.24 -13.36
C THR A 29 0.06 -6.73 -12.93
N VAL A 30 0.26 -5.42 -13.03
CA VAL A 30 1.44 -4.70 -12.54
C VAL A 30 0.93 -3.52 -11.70
N ALA A 31 0.88 -3.72 -10.39
CA ALA A 31 0.30 -2.76 -9.44
C ALA A 31 1.37 -2.03 -8.63
N VAL A 32 1.33 -0.71 -8.61
CA VAL A 32 2.15 0.13 -7.73
C VAL A 32 1.29 0.63 -6.58
N VAL A 33 1.76 0.48 -5.34
CA VAL A 33 1.05 0.93 -4.14
C VAL A 33 1.79 2.13 -3.53
N ASP A 34 1.03 3.18 -3.24
CA ASP A 34 1.44 4.41 -2.56
C ASP A 34 2.66 5.16 -3.14
N PRO A 35 2.67 5.56 -4.42
CA PRO A 35 3.81 6.27 -5.03
C PRO A 35 3.97 7.75 -4.58
N GLY A 36 3.91 8.06 -3.28
CA GLY A 36 3.95 9.43 -2.77
C GLY A 36 5.30 9.92 -2.21
N MET A 37 5.43 11.25 -2.11
CA MET A 37 6.55 12.09 -1.63
C MET A 37 7.99 11.51 -1.51
N VAL A 38 8.43 10.65 -2.42
CA VAL A 38 9.84 10.24 -2.49
C VAL A 38 10.77 11.43 -2.76
N ALA A 39 11.98 11.41 -2.16
CA ALA A 39 12.96 12.50 -2.30
C ALA A 39 13.40 12.75 -3.75
N ASP A 40 13.34 11.71 -4.58
CA ASP A 40 13.60 11.77 -6.01
C ASP A 40 12.76 10.69 -6.71
N ARG A 41 12.08 11.04 -7.81
CA ARG A 41 11.25 10.10 -8.59
C ARG A 41 12.03 8.90 -9.09
N ARG A 42 13.36 9.01 -9.24
CA ARG A 42 14.26 7.91 -9.59
C ARG A 42 14.27 6.78 -8.55
N LEU A 43 13.88 7.05 -7.30
CA LEU A 43 13.71 6.02 -6.27
C LEU A 43 12.53 5.08 -6.56
N ILE A 44 11.58 5.50 -7.39
CA ILE A 44 10.50 4.65 -7.90
C ILE A 44 10.90 4.09 -9.27
N LEU A 45 11.33 4.95 -10.19
CA LEU A 45 11.57 4.59 -11.58
C LEU A 45 12.81 3.70 -11.80
N GLY A 46 13.85 3.86 -11.00
CA GLY A 46 15.08 3.08 -11.10
C GLY A 46 14.84 1.59 -10.81
N PRO A 47 14.30 1.24 -9.62
CA PRO A 47 13.96 -0.14 -9.28
C PRO A 47 12.97 -0.79 -10.25
N LEU A 48 11.99 -0.05 -10.78
CA LEU A 48 11.11 -0.55 -11.84
C LEU A 48 11.89 -0.92 -13.12
N ALA A 49 12.79 -0.05 -13.56
CA ALA A 49 13.62 -0.31 -14.74
C ALA A 49 14.59 -1.49 -14.54
N GLU A 50 15.12 -1.69 -13.33
CA GLU A 50 15.94 -2.87 -12.99
C GLU A 50 15.15 -4.18 -13.09
N LEU A 51 13.84 -4.13 -12.82
CA LEU A 51 12.91 -5.24 -13.03
C LEU A 51 12.41 -5.35 -14.48
N GLY A 52 12.85 -4.45 -15.37
CA GLY A 52 12.45 -4.42 -16.77
C GLY A 52 11.03 -3.91 -17.01
N ILE A 53 10.45 -3.17 -16.05
CA ILE A 53 9.09 -2.64 -16.11
C ILE A 53 9.15 -1.14 -16.41
N GLU A 54 8.51 -0.74 -17.51
CA GLU A 54 8.35 0.66 -17.88
C GLU A 54 7.12 1.27 -17.17
N PRO A 55 7.11 2.57 -16.84
CA PRO A 55 5.97 3.18 -16.12
C PRO A 55 4.62 3.08 -16.86
N ARG A 56 4.65 2.96 -18.19
CA ARG A 56 3.44 2.74 -19.02
C ARG A 56 2.87 1.31 -18.93
N GLU A 57 3.61 0.38 -18.36
CA GLU A 57 3.23 -1.04 -18.20
C GLU A 57 2.55 -1.29 -16.86
N VAL A 58 2.65 -0.34 -15.92
CA VAL A 58 1.86 -0.35 -14.67
C VAL A 58 0.38 -0.24 -15.03
N THR A 59 -0.37 -1.28 -14.67
CA THR A 59 -1.80 -1.43 -14.96
C THR A 59 -2.66 -0.81 -13.87
N ASP A 60 -2.14 -0.76 -12.64
CA ASP A 60 -2.91 -0.34 -11.48
C ASP A 60 -2.03 0.47 -10.52
N VAL A 61 -2.61 1.52 -9.94
CA VAL A 61 -2.03 2.27 -8.83
C VAL A 61 -3.03 2.24 -7.68
N VAL A 62 -2.60 1.80 -6.52
CA VAL A 62 -3.44 1.74 -5.32
C VAL A 62 -3.02 2.83 -4.35
N PHE A 63 -4.00 3.58 -3.86
CA PHE A 63 -3.84 4.49 -2.74
C PHE A 63 -4.38 3.82 -1.48
N SER A 64 -3.52 3.62 -0.49
CA SER A 64 -3.97 3.22 0.85
C SER A 64 -4.90 4.27 1.45
N HIS A 65 -4.61 5.54 1.20
CA HIS A 65 -5.42 6.72 1.53
C HIS A 65 -4.87 7.95 0.78
N HIS A 66 -5.50 9.12 0.92
CA HIS A 66 -5.27 10.26 0.04
C HIS A 66 -4.23 11.28 0.52
N HIS A 67 -3.37 10.97 1.50
CA HIS A 67 -2.31 11.91 1.84
C HIS A 67 -1.25 12.04 0.72
N PRO A 68 -0.64 13.22 0.52
CA PRO A 68 0.27 13.46 -0.61
C PRO A 68 1.52 12.56 -0.59
N ASP A 69 2.01 12.22 0.59
CA ASP A 69 3.12 11.30 0.80
C ASP A 69 2.84 9.85 0.43
N HIS A 70 1.59 9.53 0.06
CA HIS A 70 1.18 8.27 -0.55
C HIS A 70 0.73 8.42 -2.02
N THR A 71 0.34 9.62 -2.47
CA THR A 71 -0.31 9.80 -3.79
C THR A 71 0.47 10.63 -4.80
N LEU A 72 1.43 11.46 -4.38
CA LEU A 72 1.96 12.58 -5.19
C LEU A 72 2.54 12.20 -6.56
N ASN A 73 3.09 11.00 -6.74
CA ASN A 73 3.68 10.57 -8.02
C ASN A 73 2.80 9.56 -8.79
N ALA A 74 1.51 9.47 -8.51
CA ALA A 74 0.57 8.63 -9.26
C ALA A 74 0.62 8.89 -10.78
N ALA A 75 0.79 10.15 -11.20
CA ALA A 75 0.88 10.55 -12.60
C ALA A 75 2.13 10.03 -13.36
N LEU A 76 3.06 9.35 -12.68
CA LEU A 76 4.15 8.62 -13.35
C LEU A 76 3.64 7.44 -14.20
N PHE A 77 2.42 6.96 -13.94
CA PHE A 77 1.87 5.73 -14.52
C PHE A 77 0.67 6.04 -15.42
N PRO A 78 0.89 6.51 -16.66
CA PRO A 78 -0.14 7.12 -17.50
C PRO A 78 -1.18 6.15 -18.09
N LYS A 79 -1.03 4.84 -17.85
CA LYS A 79 -1.94 3.81 -18.35
C LYS A 79 -2.68 3.06 -17.24
N ALA A 80 -2.34 3.38 -15.99
CA ALA A 80 -2.90 2.71 -14.84
C ALA A 80 -4.37 3.08 -14.62
N ARG A 81 -5.11 2.14 -14.05
CA ARG A 81 -6.30 2.44 -13.25
C ARG A 81 -5.85 2.87 -11.85
N PHE A 82 -6.58 3.76 -11.21
CA PHE A 82 -6.27 4.23 -9.86
C PHE A 82 -7.34 3.75 -8.90
N HIS A 83 -6.94 3.13 -7.80
CA HIS A 83 -7.84 2.51 -6.83
C HIS A 83 -7.76 3.26 -5.50
N ASP A 84 -8.91 3.61 -4.95
CA ASP A 84 -9.04 4.00 -3.55
C ASP A 84 -10.16 3.21 -2.87
N HIS A 85 -10.66 3.72 -1.74
CA HIS A 85 -11.69 3.08 -0.93
C HIS A 85 -13.05 2.98 -1.60
N MET A 86 -13.40 3.90 -2.50
CA MET A 86 -14.76 4.01 -3.03
C MET A 86 -14.87 3.88 -4.55
N ALA A 87 -13.77 3.98 -5.28
CA ALA A 87 -13.85 3.99 -6.73
C ALA A 87 -12.61 3.43 -7.42
N VAL A 88 -12.75 3.25 -8.73
CA VAL A 88 -11.66 3.09 -9.68
C VAL A 88 -11.70 4.25 -10.68
N TYR A 89 -10.54 4.87 -10.91
CA TYR A 89 -10.39 5.98 -11.84
C TYR A 89 -9.56 5.56 -13.05
N ARG A 90 -9.94 6.04 -14.23
CA ARG A 90 -9.12 5.92 -15.43
C ARG A 90 -9.48 7.03 -16.41
N ASP A 91 -8.48 7.78 -16.84
CA ASP A 91 -8.67 8.94 -17.71
C ASP A 91 -9.68 9.93 -17.08
N ASP A 92 -10.86 10.10 -17.66
CA ASP A 92 -11.98 10.91 -17.14
C ASP A 92 -13.16 10.06 -16.61
N ILE A 93 -12.94 8.76 -16.41
CA ILE A 93 -13.94 7.81 -15.92
C ILE A 93 -13.81 7.62 -14.42
N TRP A 94 -14.95 7.73 -13.74
CA TRP A 94 -15.16 7.36 -12.34
C TRP A 94 -16.09 6.16 -12.28
N GLU A 95 -15.63 5.06 -11.70
CA GLU A 95 -16.43 3.86 -11.47
C GLU A 95 -16.57 3.60 -9.96
N ASP A 96 -17.79 3.75 -9.42
CA ASP A 96 -18.08 3.45 -8.02
C ASP A 96 -17.84 1.97 -7.73
N ARG A 97 -16.97 1.70 -6.76
CA ARG A 97 -16.51 0.37 -6.41
C ARG A 97 -15.96 0.37 -4.99
N ASP A 98 -16.66 -0.32 -4.09
CA ASP A 98 -16.20 -0.54 -2.71
C ASP A 98 -14.92 -1.39 -2.69
N ALA A 99 -13.91 -0.93 -1.94
CA ALA A 99 -12.64 -1.62 -1.85
C ALA A 99 -12.70 -2.93 -1.08
N ASP A 100 -13.64 -3.12 -0.15
CA ASP A 100 -13.63 -4.31 0.71
C ASP A 100 -13.87 -5.61 -0.08
N GLY A 101 -12.84 -6.46 -0.13
CA GLY A 101 -12.90 -7.73 -0.85
C GLY A 101 -12.74 -7.62 -2.37
N TYR A 102 -12.47 -6.42 -2.92
CA TYR A 102 -12.22 -6.27 -4.35
C TYR A 102 -10.92 -6.95 -4.77
N ALA A 103 -10.98 -7.81 -5.77
CA ALA A 103 -9.81 -8.45 -6.37
C ALA A 103 -9.32 -7.63 -7.56
N ILE A 104 -8.11 -7.08 -7.46
CA ILE A 104 -7.39 -6.52 -8.62
C ILE A 104 -6.96 -7.69 -9.52
N SER A 105 -6.51 -8.77 -8.90
CA SER A 105 -6.15 -10.05 -9.51
C SER A 105 -6.41 -11.19 -8.50
N PRO A 106 -6.33 -12.48 -8.89
CA PRO A 106 -6.63 -13.59 -7.99
C PRO A 106 -5.86 -13.60 -6.67
N SER A 107 -4.63 -13.11 -6.67
CA SER A 107 -3.75 -13.07 -5.49
C SER A 107 -3.61 -11.67 -4.87
N ILE A 108 -4.20 -10.63 -5.46
CA ILE A 108 -4.11 -9.23 -4.99
C ILE A 108 -5.52 -8.68 -4.74
N THR A 109 -5.85 -8.47 -3.48
CA THR A 109 -7.16 -7.95 -3.04
C THR A 109 -7.03 -6.70 -2.20
N LEU A 110 -8.11 -5.93 -2.13
CA LEU A 110 -8.24 -4.75 -1.29
C LEU A 110 -9.15 -5.06 -0.09
N MET A 111 -8.89 -4.39 1.02
CA MET A 111 -9.64 -4.54 2.26
C MET A 111 -9.74 -3.19 2.96
N THR A 112 -10.92 -2.81 3.41
CA THR A 112 -11.09 -1.61 4.22
C THR A 112 -10.46 -1.78 5.60
N THR A 113 -9.68 -0.78 6.00
CA THR A 113 -8.91 -0.74 7.25
C THR A 113 -8.90 0.66 7.85
N PRO A 114 -10.09 1.28 8.08
CA PRO A 114 -10.16 2.62 8.64
C PRO A 114 -9.38 2.67 9.96
N GLY A 115 -8.55 3.71 10.11
CA GLY A 115 -7.60 3.80 11.21
C GLY A 115 -6.85 5.11 11.22
N HIS A 116 -5.79 5.23 10.40
CA HIS A 116 -5.04 6.48 10.25
C HIS A 116 -5.97 7.55 9.64
N THR A 117 -6.74 7.17 8.62
CA THR A 117 -7.90 7.93 8.16
C THR A 117 -9.16 7.06 8.15
N PRO A 118 -10.38 7.65 8.11
CA PRO A 118 -11.63 6.91 7.94
C PRO A 118 -11.73 6.17 6.59
N GLU A 119 -10.85 6.52 5.65
CA GLU A 119 -10.88 6.11 4.25
C GLU A 119 -9.75 5.12 3.91
N ASP A 120 -9.02 4.66 4.93
CA ASP A 120 -7.89 3.75 4.75
C ASP A 120 -8.32 2.38 4.18
N ILE A 121 -7.52 1.91 3.24
CA ILE A 121 -7.52 0.53 2.75
C ILE A 121 -6.15 -0.12 2.89
N SER A 122 -6.14 -1.44 2.94
CA SER A 122 -4.96 -2.28 2.85
C SER A 122 -4.99 -3.09 1.55
N THR A 123 -3.82 -3.26 0.95
CA THR A 123 -3.63 -4.21 -0.16
C THR A 123 -3.09 -5.52 0.39
N LEU A 124 -3.78 -6.62 0.09
CA LEU A 124 -3.43 -7.97 0.52
C LEU A 124 -2.87 -8.71 -0.70
N ALA A 125 -1.66 -9.23 -0.59
CA ALA A 125 -1.00 -10.00 -1.65
C ALA A 125 -0.63 -11.39 -1.15
N THR A 126 -1.16 -12.44 -1.77
CA THR A 126 -0.73 -13.82 -1.51
C THR A 126 0.52 -14.11 -2.34
N THR A 127 1.65 -14.29 -1.68
CA THR A 127 2.96 -14.50 -2.31
C THR A 127 3.54 -15.87 -1.95
N ASP A 128 4.68 -16.24 -2.55
CA ASP A 128 5.43 -17.45 -2.16
C ASP A 128 5.95 -17.40 -0.71
N GLN A 129 6.04 -16.21 -0.11
CA GLN A 129 6.45 -16.02 1.28
C GLN A 129 5.26 -16.07 2.26
N GLY A 130 4.04 -16.19 1.76
CA GLY A 130 2.80 -16.06 2.51
C GLY A 130 2.07 -14.75 2.22
N LEU A 131 1.10 -14.40 3.07
CA LEU A 131 0.32 -13.17 2.92
C LEU A 131 1.17 -11.94 3.27
N VAL A 132 1.28 -11.00 2.33
CA VAL A 132 1.87 -9.67 2.54
C VAL A 132 0.74 -8.64 2.62
N VAL A 133 0.73 -7.80 3.64
CA VAL A 133 -0.28 -6.74 3.82
C VAL A 133 0.39 -5.38 3.76
N LEU A 134 0.03 -4.58 2.75
CA LEU A 134 0.47 -3.20 2.59
C LEU A 134 -0.59 -2.28 3.19
N THR A 135 -0.21 -1.42 4.14
CA THR A 135 -1.16 -0.66 4.94
C THR A 135 -0.53 0.57 5.57
N HIS A 136 -1.36 1.55 5.95
CA HIS A 136 -0.93 2.67 6.78
C HIS A 136 -1.32 2.55 8.27
N LEU A 137 -1.86 1.40 8.71
CA LEU A 137 -2.15 1.15 10.13
C LEU A 137 -0.92 1.23 11.05
N TRP A 138 0.28 1.06 10.48
CA TRP A 138 1.55 1.29 11.16
C TRP A 138 2.41 2.23 10.32
N TRP A 139 3.14 3.13 10.99
CA TRP A 139 4.15 3.98 10.37
C TRP A 139 5.42 3.18 10.11
N SER A 140 5.94 2.50 11.13
CA SER A 140 7.03 1.54 11.01
C SER A 140 6.85 0.39 12.00
N ALA A 141 7.77 -0.58 11.98
CA ALA A 141 7.80 -1.67 12.96
C ALA A 141 8.04 -1.18 14.39
N GLU A 142 8.75 -0.06 14.54
CA GLU A 142 9.13 0.57 15.81
C GLU A 142 8.05 1.53 16.33
N GLY A 143 7.01 1.79 15.55
CA GLY A 143 5.87 2.60 15.94
C GLY A 143 5.75 3.93 15.18
N PRO A 144 5.08 4.93 15.77
CA PRO A 144 4.60 4.94 17.15
C PRO A 144 3.50 3.91 17.40
N ALA A 145 3.43 3.38 18.62
CA ALA A 145 2.35 2.48 19.02
C ALA A 145 1.00 3.19 18.97
N ASP A 146 0.99 4.47 19.36
CA ASP A 146 -0.15 5.36 19.22
C ASP A 146 0.11 6.30 18.06
N ASP A 147 -0.65 6.16 16.98
CA ASP A 147 -0.62 7.14 15.90
C ASP A 147 -1.20 8.47 16.40
N PRO A 148 -0.41 9.55 16.46
CA PRO A 148 -0.89 10.83 16.96
C PRO A 148 -1.83 11.56 16.00
N PHE A 149 -1.94 11.10 14.75
CA PHE A 149 -2.79 11.66 13.70
C PHE A 149 -4.06 10.85 13.44
N ALA A 150 -4.15 9.62 13.96
CA ALA A 150 -5.36 8.83 13.88
C ALA A 150 -6.52 9.51 14.64
N PRO A 151 -7.67 9.76 13.99
CA PRO A 151 -8.81 10.45 14.61
C PRO A 151 -9.50 9.60 15.69
N ASP A 152 -9.45 8.28 15.55
CA ASP A 152 -10.03 7.31 16.48
C ASP A 152 -9.04 6.17 16.72
N ARG A 153 -8.50 6.12 17.94
CA ARG A 153 -7.47 5.14 18.34
C ARG A 153 -8.04 3.75 18.58
N ASP A 154 -9.32 3.65 18.97
CA ASP A 154 -9.97 2.36 19.14
C ASP A 154 -10.30 1.75 17.78
N GLN A 155 -10.67 2.57 16.80
CA GLN A 155 -10.84 2.14 15.41
C GLN A 155 -9.51 1.67 14.80
N LEU A 156 -8.42 2.45 14.95
CA LEU A 156 -7.08 2.04 14.52
C LEU A 156 -6.66 0.70 15.14
N ARG A 157 -6.88 0.55 16.46
CA ARG A 157 -6.60 -0.70 17.17
C ARG A 157 -7.37 -1.87 16.58
N ALA A 158 -8.68 -1.72 16.40
CA ALA A 158 -9.53 -2.77 15.84
C ALA A 158 -9.09 -3.17 14.42
N ALA A 159 -8.66 -2.21 13.59
CA ALA A 159 -8.15 -2.50 12.26
C ALA A 159 -6.80 -3.24 12.29
N ARG A 160 -5.90 -2.90 13.22
CA ARG A 160 -4.66 -3.64 13.46
C ARG A 160 -4.91 -5.08 13.90
N GLU A 161 -5.83 -5.28 14.84
CA GLU A 161 -6.26 -6.61 15.27
C GLU A 161 -6.86 -7.42 14.11
N LYS A 162 -7.71 -6.80 13.27
CA LYS A 162 -8.26 -7.41 12.05
C LYS A 162 -7.15 -7.88 11.10
N VAL A 163 -6.15 -7.03 10.83
CA VAL A 163 -5.02 -7.37 9.95
C VAL A 163 -4.16 -8.49 10.54
N LEU A 164 -3.84 -8.45 11.84
CA LEU A 164 -3.02 -9.47 12.47
C LEU A 164 -3.73 -10.83 12.55
N ALA A 165 -5.06 -10.84 12.69
CA ALA A 165 -5.86 -12.06 12.65
C ALA A 165 -5.78 -12.79 11.29
N LEU A 166 -5.36 -12.12 10.22
CA LEU A 166 -5.08 -12.74 8.91
C LEU A 166 -3.77 -13.55 8.91
N ASN A 167 -2.98 -13.48 9.99
CA ASN A 167 -1.65 -14.09 10.11
C ASN A 167 -0.71 -13.72 8.94
N PRO A 168 -0.49 -12.43 8.67
CA PRO A 168 0.38 -12.03 7.57
C PRO A 168 1.82 -12.46 7.84
N ALA A 169 2.49 -12.93 6.79
CA ALA A 169 3.92 -13.22 6.82
C ALA A 169 4.73 -11.91 6.91
N LEU A 170 4.27 -10.86 6.22
CA LEU A 170 4.87 -9.53 6.25
C LEU A 170 3.80 -8.44 6.29
N ILE A 171 4.09 -7.37 7.01
CA ILE A 171 3.37 -6.09 6.94
C ILE A 171 4.32 -5.08 6.31
N VAL A 172 3.84 -4.35 5.30
CA VAL A 172 4.52 -3.18 4.73
C VAL A 172 3.86 -1.94 5.33
N PRO A 173 4.54 -1.23 6.25
CA PRO A 173 3.99 -0.05 6.88
C PRO A 173 4.15 1.19 5.99
N GLY A 174 3.45 2.27 6.32
CA GLY A 174 3.42 3.48 5.51
C GLY A 174 4.77 4.21 5.41
N HIS A 175 5.61 4.16 6.44
CA HIS A 175 6.85 4.93 6.57
C HIS A 175 8.03 4.11 7.12
N GLY A 176 8.24 2.91 6.59
CA GLY A 176 9.30 2.04 7.08
C GLY A 176 9.45 0.74 6.29
N ALA A 177 10.48 -0.02 6.65
CA ALA A 177 10.75 -1.31 6.01
C ALA A 177 9.65 -2.33 6.36
N PRO A 178 9.36 -3.30 5.48
CA PRO A 178 8.49 -4.41 5.82
C PRO A 178 8.99 -5.17 7.04
N PHE A 179 8.06 -5.66 7.86
CA PHE A 179 8.39 -6.44 9.04
C PHE A 179 7.48 -7.66 9.17
N ALA A 180 8.02 -8.72 9.77
CA ALA A 180 7.22 -9.87 10.19
C ALA A 180 6.51 -9.53 11.51
N PRO A 181 5.19 -9.72 11.61
CA PRO A 181 4.47 -9.51 12.87
C PRO A 181 5.02 -10.41 13.98
N SER A 182 4.97 -9.92 15.22
CA SER A 182 5.40 -10.64 16.41
C SER A 182 4.48 -10.31 17.59
N PRO A 183 4.61 -11.01 18.74
CA PRO A 183 3.86 -10.66 19.95
C PRO A 183 4.10 -9.23 20.46
N THR A 184 5.14 -8.54 19.98
CA THR A 184 5.43 -7.15 20.33
C THR A 184 4.99 -6.15 19.26
N THR A 185 4.35 -6.59 18.18
CA THR A 185 3.77 -5.68 17.18
C THR A 185 2.73 -4.78 17.85
N PRO A 186 2.81 -3.45 17.69
CA PRO A 186 1.88 -2.54 18.36
C PRO A 186 0.42 -2.75 17.94
N ILE A 187 -0.48 -2.60 18.92
CA ILE A 187 -1.95 -2.72 18.81
C ILE A 187 -2.61 -1.39 19.17
#